data_AF-A0A2X2BD75-F1
#
_entry.id   AF-A0A2X2BD75-F1
#
_cell.length_a   1.000
_cell.length_b   1.000
_cell.length_c   1.000
_cell.angle_alpha   90.00
_cell.angle_beta   90.00
_cell.angle_gamma   90.00
#
_symmetry.space_group_name_H-M   'P 1'
#
loop_
_entity.id
_entity.type
_entity.pdbx_description
1 polymer ?
#
loop_
_entity_poly.entity_id
_entity_poly.type
_entity_poly.pdbx_seq_one_letter_code
_entity_poly.pdbx_strand_id
1 'polypeptide(L)'
;MLEGKEEEIGDINTWLETNGVTNLQLFRKYMLNWIKMRGDVRPDMYLVIRTMPPTPMGLPVELYCFTRATTWVEYEETQSEIFEYINACAKYFKLDIYQQPSGHDLSKITFK
;
A
#
# COMPACT_ATOMS: atom_id res chain seq x y z
N MET A 1 28.36 -9.46 4.62
CA MET A 1 28.93 -8.10 4.59
C MET A 1 28.58 -7.53 3.24
N LEU A 2 27.68 -6.54 3.18
CA LEU A 2 27.45 -5.77 1.96
C LEU A 2 28.44 -4.60 2.04
N GLU A 3 29.47 -4.65 1.22
CA GLU A 3 30.40 -3.53 1.05
C GLU A 3 29.63 -2.37 0.40
N GLY A 4 29.34 -1.34 1.19
CA GLY A 4 28.75 -0.10 0.70
C GLY A 4 29.81 0.66 -0.08
N LYS A 5 29.79 0.53 -1.41
CA LYS A 5 30.36 1.56 -2.28
C LYS A 5 29.41 2.76 -2.24
N GLU A 6 29.87 3.86 -1.66
CA GLU A 6 29.23 5.17 -1.86
C GLU A 6 29.45 5.56 -3.32
N GLU A 7 28.53 5.16 -4.19
CA GLU A 7 28.42 5.73 -5.52
C GLU A 7 27.91 7.16 -5.38
N GLU A 8 28.69 8.13 -5.87
CA GLU A 8 28.23 9.51 -6.03
C GLU A 8 26.90 9.48 -6.78
N ILE A 9 25.83 9.94 -6.13
CA ILE A 9 24.54 10.11 -6.77
C ILE A 9 24.72 11.26 -7.77
N GLY A 10 25.07 10.92 -9.01
CA GLY A 10 24.89 11.80 -10.17
C GLY A 10 23.42 12.25 -10.26
N ASP A 11 23.13 13.20 -11.17
CA ASP A 11 21.81 13.85 -11.32
C ASP A 11 20.64 13.00 -10.78
N ILE A 12 19.96 13.52 -9.75
CA ILE A 12 18.91 12.82 -9.03
C ILE A 12 17.81 12.31 -9.96
N ASN A 13 17.59 12.99 -11.08
CA ASN A 13 16.65 12.53 -12.11
C ASN A 13 17.13 11.23 -12.74
N THR A 14 18.40 11.13 -13.16
CA THR A 14 19.00 9.92 -13.71
C THR A 14 19.05 8.78 -12.70
N TRP A 15 19.31 9.08 -11.43
CA TRP A 15 19.27 8.06 -10.37
C TRP A 15 17.85 7.56 -10.11
N LEU A 16 16.84 8.45 -10.08
CA LEU A 16 15.43 8.07 -9.93
C LEU A 16 14.93 7.27 -11.13
N GLU A 17 15.36 7.61 -12.34
CA GLU A 17 15.05 6.84 -13.55
C GLU A 17 15.66 5.44 -13.52
N THR A 18 16.85 5.29 -12.96
CA THR A 18 17.60 4.01 -12.97
C THR A 18 17.30 3.13 -11.75
N ASN A 19 17.05 3.73 -10.58
CA ASN A 19 16.97 3.07 -9.28
C ASN A 19 15.73 3.48 -8.45
N GLY A 20 14.94 4.45 -8.89
CA GLY A 20 13.96 5.15 -8.07
C GLY A 20 12.86 4.26 -7.53
N VAL A 21 13.02 3.81 -6.29
CA VAL A 21 11.93 3.20 -5.53
C VAL A 21 10.95 4.30 -5.16
N THR A 22 9.75 4.24 -5.75
CA THR A 22 8.68 5.17 -5.37
C THR A 22 8.09 4.79 -4.02
N ASN A 23 7.52 5.76 -3.30
CA ASN A 23 6.78 5.51 -2.06
C ASN A 23 5.71 4.42 -2.23
N LEU A 24 5.02 4.40 -3.38
CA LEU A 24 4.03 3.40 -3.70
C LEU A 24 4.63 2.00 -3.90
N GLN A 25 5.78 1.91 -4.56
CA GLN A 25 6.49 0.64 -4.72
C GLN A 25 6.98 0.12 -3.38
N LEU A 26 7.55 0.99 -2.53
CA LEU A 26 7.97 0.65 -1.18
C LEU A 26 6.79 0.14 -0.35
N PHE A 27 5.66 0.87 -0.37
CA PHE A 27 4.42 0.47 0.30
C PHE A 27 3.91 -0.90 -0.17
N ARG A 28 3.83 -1.13 -1.50
CA ARG A 28 3.38 -2.42 -2.05
C ARG A 28 4.28 -3.58 -1.63
N LYS A 29 5.60 -3.39 -1.62
CA LYS A 29 6.55 -4.43 -1.20
C LYS A 29 6.49 -4.69 0.29
N TYR A 30 6.35 -3.62 1.08
CA TYR A 30 6.12 -3.71 2.52
C TYR A 30 4.84 -4.51 2.82
N MET A 31 3.72 -4.13 2.22
CA MET A 31 2.44 -4.82 2.41
C MET A 31 2.50 -6.27 1.99
N LEU A 32 3.16 -6.58 0.86
CA LEU A 32 3.33 -7.95 0.40
C LEU A 32 4.03 -8.81 1.45
N ASN A 33 5.10 -8.30 2.05
CA ASN A 33 5.84 -9.02 3.09
C ASN A 33 5.03 -9.14 4.38
N TRP A 34 4.35 -8.09 4.80
CA TRP A 34 3.48 -8.13 5.98
C TRP A 34 2.38 -9.20 5.84
N ILE A 35 1.68 -9.24 4.70
CA ILE A 35 0.62 -10.24 4.45
C ILE A 35 1.20 -11.66 4.42
N LYS A 36 2.38 -11.87 3.81
CA LYS A 36 3.05 -13.19 3.81
C LYS A 36 3.36 -13.71 5.22
N MET A 37 3.62 -12.81 6.16
CA MET A 37 3.93 -13.16 7.54
C MET A 37 2.67 -13.43 8.37
N ARG A 38 1.48 -13.13 7.85
CA ARG A 38 0.23 -13.38 8.56
C ARG A 38 -0.07 -14.88 8.62
N GLY A 39 -0.35 -15.37 9.83
CA GLY A 39 -0.70 -16.78 10.08
C GLY A 39 -2.07 -17.20 9.58
N ASP A 40 -2.91 -16.27 9.16
CA ASP A 40 -4.28 -16.50 8.68
C ASP A 40 -4.42 -16.42 7.15
N VAL A 41 -3.36 -16.08 6.40
CA VAL A 41 -3.36 -16.05 4.93
C VAL A 41 -2.64 -17.28 4.34
N ARG A 42 -3.29 -17.98 3.39
CA ARG A 42 -2.76 -19.19 2.73
C ARG A 42 -1.51 -18.90 1.90
N PRO A 43 -0.34 -19.48 2.25
CA PRO A 43 0.92 -19.27 1.54
C PRO A 43 1.04 -20.14 0.28
N ASP A 44 0.22 -21.18 0.17
CA ASP A 44 0.17 -22.11 -0.97
C ASP A 44 -0.62 -21.56 -2.16
N MET A 45 -1.30 -20.41 -1.98
CA MET A 45 -2.12 -19.78 -3.01
C MET A 45 -1.56 -18.42 -3.46
N TYR A 46 -2.13 -17.86 -4.53
CA TYR A 46 -1.67 -16.59 -5.06
C TYR A 46 -1.87 -15.44 -4.06
N LEU A 47 -0.80 -14.67 -3.87
CA LEU A 47 -0.80 -13.41 -3.15
C LEU A 47 -0.21 -12.34 -4.08
N VAL A 48 -1.05 -11.38 -4.49
CA VAL A 48 -0.68 -10.33 -5.43
C VAL A 48 -1.06 -8.98 -4.85
N ILE A 49 -0.12 -8.03 -4.89
CA ILE A 49 -0.40 -6.62 -4.63
C ILE A 49 0.06 -5.82 -5.84
N ARG A 50 -0.89 -5.28 -6.61
CA ARG A 50 -0.61 -4.59 -7.88
C ARG A 50 -1.29 -3.24 -8.00
N THR A 51 -0.68 -2.36 -8.78
CA THR A 51 -1.33 -1.11 -9.20
C THR A 51 -2.31 -1.40 -10.32
N MET A 52 -3.49 -0.80 -10.23
CA MET A 52 -4.49 -0.82 -11.28
C MET A 52 -4.34 0.41 -12.19
N PRO A 53 -5.01 0.46 -13.35
CA PRO A 53 -5.03 1.66 -14.17
C PRO A 53 -5.49 2.89 -13.36
N PRO A 54 -4.90 4.09 -13.60
CA PRO A 54 -5.31 5.31 -12.93
C PRO A 54 -6.80 5.62 -13.15
N THR A 55 -7.43 6.21 -12.14
CA THR A 55 -8.84 6.61 -12.16
C THR A 55 -8.97 8.08 -11.72
N PRO A 56 -10.14 8.71 -11.91
CA PRO A 56 -10.42 10.02 -11.31
C PRO A 56 -10.30 10.04 -9.78
N MET A 57 -10.39 8.87 -9.13
CA MET A 57 -10.25 8.69 -7.68
C MET A 57 -8.80 8.35 -7.27
N GLY A 58 -7.82 8.62 -8.14
CA GLY A 58 -6.41 8.32 -7.90
C GLY A 58 -5.95 6.99 -8.49
N LEU A 59 -4.82 6.48 -8.00
CA LEU A 59 -4.17 5.26 -8.47
C LEU A 59 -4.51 4.07 -7.56
N PRO A 60 -5.42 3.17 -7.96
CA PRO A 60 -5.85 2.08 -7.08
C PRO A 60 -4.74 1.03 -6.91
N VAL A 61 -4.71 0.43 -5.73
CA VAL A 61 -3.87 -0.73 -5.41
C VAL A 61 -4.78 -1.91 -5.12
N GLU A 62 -4.68 -2.95 -5.93
CA GLU A 62 -5.40 -4.20 -5.72
C GLU A 62 -4.56 -5.13 -4.84
N LEU A 63 -5.19 -5.65 -3.78
CA LEU A 63 -4.67 -6.70 -2.91
C LEU A 63 -5.53 -7.95 -3.14
N TYR A 64 -4.88 -9.02 -3.57
CA TYR A 64 -5.51 -10.31 -3.79
C TYR A 64 -4.80 -11.38 -2.98
N CYS A 65 -5.51 -12.07 -2.09
CA CYS A 65 -4.99 -13.14 -1.26
C CYS A 65 -6.11 -14.12 -0.86
N PHE A 66 -5.72 -15.31 -0.39
CA PHE A 66 -6.66 -16.30 0.14
C PHE A 66 -6.47 -16.46 1.65
N THR A 67 -7.55 -16.38 2.42
CA THR A 67 -7.50 -16.68 3.86
C THR A 67 -7.54 -18.19 4.12
N ARG A 68 -7.04 -18.61 5.28
CA ARG A 68 -7.23 -19.96 5.83
C ARG A 68 -8.65 -20.15 6.35
N ALA A 69 -9.32 -19.07 6.74
CA ALA A 69 -10.67 -19.08 7.28
C ALA A 69 -11.67 -19.69 6.29
N THR A 70 -12.60 -20.49 6.83
CA THR A 70 -13.74 -21.03 6.09
C THR A 70 -15.06 -20.55 6.65
N THR A 71 -15.07 -20.04 7.88
CA THR A 71 -16.23 -19.39 8.47
C THR A 71 -16.35 -17.97 7.97
N TRP A 72 -17.59 -17.49 7.85
CA TRP A 72 -17.86 -16.11 7.42
C TRP A 72 -17.25 -15.08 8.39
N VAL A 73 -17.40 -15.32 9.70
CA VAL A 73 -16.94 -14.37 10.73
C VAL A 73 -15.43 -14.18 10.70
N GLU A 74 -14.65 -15.27 10.65
CA GLU A 74 -13.19 -15.18 10.58
C GLU A 74 -12.71 -14.57 9.26
N TYR A 75 -13.41 -14.85 8.15
CA TYR A 75 -13.11 -14.23 6.85
C TYR A 75 -13.24 -12.70 6.91
N GLU A 76 -14.35 -12.21 7.45
CA GLU A 76 -14.61 -10.77 7.60
C GLU A 76 -13.63 -10.10 8.57
N GLU A 77 -13.26 -10.79 9.66
CA GLU A 77 -12.26 -10.29 10.60
C GLU A 77 -10.88 -10.15 9.94
N THR A 78 -10.39 -11.20 9.25
CA THR A 78 -9.14 -11.14 8.49
C THR A 78 -9.16 -10.00 7.47
N GLN A 79 -10.28 -9.79 6.76
CA GLN A 79 -10.40 -8.70 5.80
C GLN A 79 -10.33 -7.33 6.48
N SER A 80 -11.05 -7.16 7.59
CA SER A 80 -11.11 -5.91 8.34
C SER A 80 -9.74 -5.52 8.88
N GLU A 81 -9.05 -6.43 9.55
CA GLU A 81 -7.69 -6.20 10.07
C GLU A 81 -6.70 -5.78 8.98
N ILE A 82 -6.78 -6.40 7.79
CA ILE A 82 -5.93 -6.05 6.66
C ILE A 82 -6.17 -4.60 6.24
N PHE A 83 -7.43 -4.20 6.06
CA PHE A 83 -7.75 -2.84 5.61
C PHE A 83 -7.53 -1.78 6.68
N GLU A 84 -7.80 -2.07 7.96
CA GLU A 84 -7.47 -1.19 9.08
C GLU A 84 -5.97 -0.90 9.15
N TYR A 85 -5.15 -1.95 9.00
CA TYR A 85 -3.71 -1.81 8.98
C TYR A 85 -3.21 -1.01 7.78
N ILE A 86 -3.74 -1.28 6.58
CA ILE A 86 -3.44 -0.50 5.36
C ILE A 86 -3.75 0.99 5.58
N ASN A 87 -4.93 1.30 6.14
CA ASN A 87 -5.33 2.67 6.43
C ASN A 87 -4.41 3.35 7.45
N ALA A 88 -4.02 2.64 8.50
CA ALA A 88 -3.11 3.16 9.51
C ALA A 88 -1.70 3.37 8.97
N CYS A 89 -1.24 2.51 8.06
CA CYS A 89 0.14 2.48 7.60
C CYS A 89 0.45 3.43 6.43
N ALA A 90 -0.52 3.70 5.55
CA ALA A 90 -0.28 4.46 4.30
C ALA A 90 0.45 5.79 4.53
N LYS A 91 0.08 6.54 5.58
CA LYS A 91 0.69 7.82 5.95
C LYS A 91 2.20 7.75 6.21
N TYR A 92 2.73 6.63 6.73
CA TYR A 92 4.17 6.49 6.99
C TYR A 92 4.99 6.39 5.71
N PHE A 93 4.34 6.02 4.59
CA PHE A 93 4.94 6.02 3.27
C PHE A 93 4.70 7.34 2.52
N LYS A 94 4.17 8.37 3.19
CA LYS A 94 3.74 9.63 2.58
C LYS A 94 2.74 9.39 1.44
N LEU A 95 1.82 8.45 1.65
CA LEU A 95 0.70 8.17 0.76
C LEU A 95 -0.60 8.60 1.44
N ASP A 96 -1.46 9.25 0.67
CA ASP A 96 -2.80 9.63 1.11
C ASP A 96 -3.84 8.70 0.49
N ILE A 97 -4.76 8.24 1.31
CA ILE A 97 -5.88 7.41 0.86
C ILE A 97 -6.97 8.34 0.36
N TYR A 98 -7.35 8.15 -0.91
CA TYR A 98 -8.44 8.90 -1.50
C TYR A 98 -9.75 8.62 -0.75
N GLN A 99 -10.42 9.70 -0.36
CA GLN A 99 -11.78 9.66 0.18
C GLN A 99 -12.62 10.65 -0.62
N GLN A 100 -13.83 10.22 -1.00
CA GLN A 100 -14.75 11.13 -1.64
C GLN A 100 -15.18 12.19 -0.62
N PRO A 101 -15.02 13.50 -0.91
CA PRO A 101 -15.38 14.54 0.02
C PRO A 101 -16.88 14.50 0.32
N SER A 102 -17.23 14.67 1.59
CA SER A 102 -18.60 14.76 2.08
C SER A 102 -19.01 16.23 2.28
N GLY A 103 -20.31 16.50 2.46
CA GLY A 103 -20.78 17.86 2.77
C GLY A 103 -20.19 18.43 4.05
N HIS A 104 -19.81 17.59 5.01
CA HIS A 104 -19.14 18.00 6.24
C HIS A 104 -17.68 18.45 6.00
N ASP A 105 -17.01 17.93 4.97
CA ASP A 105 -15.65 18.37 4.62
C ASP A 105 -15.68 19.75 3.97
N LEU A 106 -16.73 20.03 3.18
CA LEU A 106 -16.94 21.31 2.52
C LEU A 106 -17.31 22.43 3.52
N SER A 107 -18.00 22.12 4.61
CA SER A 107 -18.39 23.12 5.61
C SER A 107 -17.21 23.74 6.35
N LYS A 108 -16.03 23.08 6.32
CA LYS A 108 -14.78 23.56 6.91
C LYS A 108 -13.93 24.40 5.96
N ILE A 109 -14.32 24.54 4.70
CA ILE A 109 -13.62 25.40 3.74
C ILE A 109 -13.87 26.86 4.13
N THR A 110 -12.83 27.52 4.64
CA THR A 110 -12.86 28.96 4.92
C THR A 110 -12.16 29.69 3.77
N PHE A 111 -12.87 30.60 3.12
CA PHE A 111 -12.26 31.50 2.14
C PHE A 111 -11.45 32.57 2.88
N LYS A 112 -10.16 32.67 2.53
CA LYS A 112 -9.23 33.68 3.03
C LYS A 112 -9.03 34.77 2.00
#